data_AF-A0A5J5A8U9-F1
#
_entry.id   AF-A0A5J5A8U9-F1
#
_cell.length_a   1.000
_cell.length_b   1.000
_cell.length_c   1.000
_cell.angle_alpha   90.00
_cell.angle_beta   90.00
_cell.angle_gamma   90.00
#
_symmetry.space_group_name_H-M   'P 1'
#
loop_
_entity.id
_entity.type
_entity.pdbx_description
1 polymer ?
#
loop_
_entity_poly.entity_id
_entity_poly.type
_entity_poly.pdbx_seq_one_letter_code
_entity_poly.pdbx_strand_id
1 'polypeptide(L)'
;MAAIGALKVPPHNSVTLLPASYDRTPVVVSPKAVSDSRNSQTCLDPDASRSVLGIILGGGAGTRLYPLTKKRAKPAVPLGANYRLIDIPVSNCLNSNISKIYVLTQFNSASLNRHLSRAYASNMGGYKNEGFVEVLAAQQSPENPNWFQGTADAVRQYLWLFEEHNVLEFLVLAGDHLYRMDYERFIQAHRETDADITVAALPMDEKRATAFGLMKIDEEGRIIEFAEKPKGEQLKAMRVDTNYFRS
;
A
#
# COMPACT_ATOMS: atom_id res chain seq x y z
N MET A 1 10.43 -0.88 8.00
CA MET A 1 9.23 -1.41 7.31
C MET A 1 8.63 -0.26 6.53
N ALA A 2 8.38 -0.46 5.23
CA ALA A 2 7.48 0.36 4.41
C ALA A 2 6.62 -0.65 3.64
N ALA A 3 5.42 -0.91 4.15
CA ALA A 3 4.50 -1.91 3.58
C ALA A 3 3.31 -1.27 2.86
N ILE A 4 3.14 0.02 3.09
CA ILE A 4 2.01 0.84 2.70
C ILE A 4 2.60 2.22 2.38
N GLY A 5 2.33 2.71 1.18
CA GLY A 5 2.67 4.06 0.75
C GLY A 5 1.47 4.74 0.13
N ALA A 6 1.28 6.02 0.41
CA ALA A 6 0.39 6.90 -0.36
C ALA A 6 1.25 7.80 -1.23
N LEU A 7 0.94 7.86 -2.52
CA LEU A 7 1.61 8.72 -3.49
C LEU A 7 0.58 9.71 -4.05
N LYS A 8 0.90 11.00 -3.97
CA LYS A 8 0.12 12.06 -4.59
C LYS A 8 0.24 11.97 -6.11
N VAL A 9 -0.89 12.02 -6.80
CA VAL A 9 -0.92 12.04 -8.27
C VAL A 9 -0.69 13.49 -8.72
N PRO A 10 0.34 13.78 -9.53
CA PRO A 10 0.55 15.12 -10.04
C PRO A 10 -0.61 15.51 -10.96
N PRO A 11 -1.07 16.78 -10.94
CA PRO A 11 -2.11 17.23 -11.86
C PRO A 11 -1.63 17.06 -13.31
N HIS A 12 -2.49 16.49 -14.16
CA HIS A 12 -2.31 16.45 -15.61
C HIS A 12 -2.07 17.90 -16.10
N ASN A 13 -0.83 18.23 -16.44
CA ASN A 13 -0.30 19.58 -16.80
C ASN A 13 0.07 20.57 -15.68
N SER A 14 0.92 20.22 -14.70
CA SER A 14 1.69 21.27 -14.00
C SER A 14 3.04 20.80 -13.48
N VAL A 15 4.13 21.24 -14.11
CA VAL A 15 5.40 21.44 -13.41
C VAL A 15 5.28 22.76 -12.68
N THR A 16 5.00 22.73 -11.38
CA THR A 16 5.00 23.96 -10.57
C THR A 16 5.89 23.78 -9.36
N LEU A 17 7.03 24.48 -9.38
CA LEU A 17 7.81 24.81 -8.19
C LEU A 17 6.99 25.81 -7.37
N LEU A 18 6.68 25.52 -6.11
CA LEU A 18 6.15 26.53 -5.18
C LEU A 18 6.84 26.51 -3.81
N PRO A 19 6.92 27.67 -3.15
CA PRO A 19 7.90 27.98 -2.12
C PRO A 19 7.47 27.53 -0.72
N ALA A 20 8.45 27.56 0.19
CA ALA A 20 8.37 27.09 1.56
C ALA A 20 7.52 27.97 2.50
N SER A 21 7.16 27.32 3.61
CA SER A 21 6.70 27.82 4.91
C SER A 21 5.19 28.07 5.10
N TYR A 22 4.55 27.08 5.73
CA TYR A 22 3.46 27.30 6.66
C TYR A 22 3.78 26.50 7.92
N ASP A 23 3.68 27.14 9.08
CA ASP A 23 3.87 26.56 10.40
C ASP A 23 2.80 25.47 10.61
N ARG A 24 3.20 24.19 10.76
CA ARG A 24 2.27 23.06 10.88
C ARG A 24 2.62 22.20 12.08
N THR A 25 1.62 21.94 12.91
CA THR A 25 1.69 21.01 14.03
C THR A 25 1.87 19.57 13.53
N PRO A 26 2.79 18.78 14.12
CA PRO A 26 3.07 17.41 13.68
C PRO A 26 1.89 16.47 13.98
N VAL A 27 1.54 15.63 13.00
CA VAL A 27 0.55 14.55 13.16
C VAL A 27 1.27 13.20 13.07
N VAL A 28 1.71 12.70 14.22
CA VAL A 28 2.17 11.31 14.36
C VAL A 28 0.93 10.43 14.54
N VAL A 29 0.55 9.70 13.49
CA VAL A 29 -0.52 8.69 13.58
C VAL A 29 0.07 7.35 14.02
N SER A 30 0.04 7.07 15.31
CA SER A 30 0.33 5.73 15.83
C SER A 30 -0.76 4.74 15.37
N PRO A 31 -0.42 3.52 14.88
CA PRO A 31 -1.40 2.47 14.67
C PRO A 31 -1.92 2.01 16.04
N LYS A 32 -3.00 2.63 16.52
CA LYS A 32 -3.66 2.20 17.77
C LYS A 32 -4.23 0.80 17.59
N ALA A 33 -3.93 -0.06 18.57
CA ALA A 33 -4.51 -1.39 18.67
C ALA A 33 -6.05 -1.32 18.75
N VAL A 34 -6.68 -2.37 18.21
CA VAL A 34 -8.13 -2.54 18.09
C VAL A 34 -8.77 -2.67 19.48
N SER A 35 -9.25 -1.58 20.07
CA SER A 35 -10.30 -1.66 21.11
C SER A 35 -11.15 -0.41 21.29
N ASP A 36 -10.72 0.78 20.89
CA ASP A 36 -11.43 2.00 21.30
C ASP A 36 -12.17 2.66 20.14
N SER A 37 -13.23 2.01 19.66
CA SER A 37 -14.23 2.62 18.78
C SER A 37 -15.19 3.50 19.58
N ARG A 38 -14.80 4.75 19.82
CA ARG A 38 -15.73 5.87 20.03
C ARG A 38 -15.24 7.10 19.27
N ASN A 39 -15.95 7.40 18.18
CA ASN A 39 -16.09 8.70 17.54
C ASN A 39 -14.80 9.41 17.06
N SER A 40 -14.45 9.18 15.79
CA SER A 40 -13.67 10.15 15.01
C SER A 40 -14.15 10.05 13.57
N GLN A 41 -15.00 10.97 13.17
CA GLN A 41 -15.51 11.10 11.82
C GLN A 41 -14.38 11.65 10.96
N THR A 42 -13.55 10.79 10.39
CA THR A 42 -12.60 11.17 9.35
C THR A 42 -13.40 11.40 8.08
N CYS A 43 -13.55 12.66 7.67
CA CYS A 43 -14.26 13.03 6.45
C CYS A 43 -13.22 13.47 5.42
N LEU A 44 -12.69 12.50 4.67
CA LEU A 44 -11.89 12.82 3.49
C LEU A 44 -12.77 13.58 2.50
N ASP A 45 -12.27 14.72 2.02
CA ASP A 45 -12.90 15.49 0.95
C ASP A 45 -11.88 15.71 -0.18
N PRO A 46 -12.15 15.22 -1.41
CA PRO A 46 -13.18 14.22 -1.75
C PRO A 46 -12.97 12.88 -1.04
N ASP A 47 -14.02 12.06 -0.90
CA ASP A 47 -13.93 10.79 -0.16
C ASP A 47 -13.11 9.72 -0.91
N ALA A 48 -12.58 8.76 -0.15
CA ALA A 48 -11.65 7.75 -0.64
C ALA A 48 -12.18 6.93 -1.82
N SER A 49 -13.50 6.70 -1.91
CA SER A 49 -14.09 5.86 -2.97
C SER A 49 -13.86 6.44 -4.35
N ARG A 50 -13.91 7.78 -4.47
CA ARG A 50 -13.71 8.49 -5.74
C ARG A 50 -12.28 8.95 -5.95
N SER A 51 -11.57 9.31 -4.88
CA SER A 51 -10.28 9.98 -4.97
C SER A 51 -9.05 9.09 -4.77
N VAL A 52 -9.22 7.83 -4.36
CA VAL A 52 -8.08 6.93 -4.09
C VAL A 52 -8.19 5.66 -4.92
N LEU A 53 -7.09 5.30 -5.58
CA LEU A 53 -6.92 4.01 -6.24
C LEU A 53 -5.97 3.12 -5.42
N GLY A 54 -6.48 1.97 -4.96
CA GLY A 54 -5.70 0.96 -4.28
C GLY A 54 -4.90 0.10 -5.26
N ILE A 55 -3.60 -0.03 -5.05
CA ILE A 55 -2.69 -0.83 -5.87
C ILE A 55 -2.02 -1.88 -4.97
N ILE A 56 -2.51 -3.12 -5.04
CA ILE A 56 -2.01 -4.23 -4.24
C ILE A 56 -0.92 -4.97 -5.02
N LEU A 57 0.29 -4.97 -4.48
CA LEU A 57 1.43 -5.71 -4.99
C LEU A 57 1.36 -7.15 -4.50
N GLY A 58 0.79 -8.03 -5.33
CA GLY A 58 0.64 -9.45 -5.04
C GLY A 58 1.96 -10.26 -5.02
N GLY A 59 3.07 -9.61 -5.35
CA GLY A 59 4.40 -10.19 -5.29
C GLY A 59 4.76 -11.07 -6.50
N GLY A 60 6.04 -11.44 -6.55
CA GLY A 60 6.60 -12.25 -7.64
C GLY A 60 6.45 -13.76 -7.41
N ALA A 61 7.47 -14.53 -7.81
CA ALA A 61 7.45 -16.01 -7.82
C ALA A 61 7.15 -16.69 -6.47
N GLY A 62 7.17 -15.96 -5.34
CA GLY A 62 6.72 -16.48 -4.05
C GLY A 62 7.58 -17.62 -3.49
N THR A 63 8.87 -17.64 -3.83
CA THR A 63 9.82 -18.72 -3.48
C THR A 63 9.92 -18.99 -1.99
N ARG A 64 9.79 -17.95 -1.15
CA ARG A 64 9.81 -18.06 0.32
C ARG A 64 8.64 -18.85 0.92
N LEU A 65 7.52 -18.95 0.19
CA LEU A 65 6.34 -19.71 0.60
C LEU A 65 6.20 -21.01 -0.18
N TYR A 66 7.24 -21.45 -0.89
CA TYR A 66 7.23 -22.78 -1.49
C TYR A 66 7.12 -23.85 -0.39
N PRO A 67 6.28 -24.90 -0.54
CA PRO A 67 5.56 -25.30 -1.76
C PRO A 67 4.15 -24.71 -1.94
N LEU A 68 3.67 -23.85 -1.04
CA LEU A 68 2.31 -23.29 -1.08
C LEU A 68 2.05 -22.48 -2.36
N THR A 69 3.09 -21.89 -2.95
CA THR A 69 3.05 -21.07 -4.17
C THR A 69 3.31 -21.86 -5.46
N LYS A 70 3.54 -23.18 -5.38
CA LYS A 70 3.90 -24.01 -6.56
C LYS A 70 2.90 -23.92 -7.72
N LYS A 71 1.61 -23.86 -7.41
CA LYS A 71 0.50 -23.87 -8.40
C LYS A 71 -0.46 -22.69 -8.25
N ARG A 72 -0.08 -21.65 -7.50
CA ARG A 72 -0.95 -20.50 -7.21
C ARG A 72 -0.13 -19.24 -6.99
N ALA A 73 -0.73 -18.10 -7.32
CA ALA A 73 -0.17 -16.80 -6.96
C ALA A 73 -0.01 -16.70 -5.44
N LYS A 74 1.01 -15.99 -4.96
CA LYS A 74 1.23 -15.72 -3.54
C LYS A 74 -0.03 -15.15 -2.83
N PRO A 75 -0.79 -14.21 -3.41
CA PRO A 75 -2.00 -13.68 -2.76
C PRO A 75 -3.13 -14.71 -2.66
N ALA A 76 -3.09 -15.78 -3.46
CA ALA A 76 -4.07 -16.85 -3.44
C ALA A 76 -3.72 -17.99 -2.46
N VAL A 77 -2.66 -17.84 -1.66
CA VAL A 77 -2.31 -18.79 -0.60
C VAL A 77 -3.40 -18.75 0.47
N PRO A 78 -3.95 -19.92 0.89
CA PRO A 78 -4.97 -19.98 1.93
C PRO A 78 -4.44 -19.50 3.28
N LEU A 79 -5.31 -18.87 4.06
CA LEU A 79 -5.05 -18.30 5.37
C LEU A 79 -6.27 -18.53 6.28
N GLY A 80 -6.05 -18.92 7.54
CA GLY A 80 -7.12 -18.94 8.55
C GLY A 80 -8.35 -19.78 8.16
N ALA A 81 -8.12 -20.95 7.57
CA ALA A 81 -9.11 -21.90 7.04
C ALA A 81 -9.93 -21.39 5.83
N ASN A 82 -10.59 -20.24 5.96
CA ASN A 82 -11.61 -19.77 5.00
C ASN A 82 -11.20 -18.56 4.16
N TYR A 83 -9.98 -18.05 4.36
CA TYR A 83 -9.50 -16.84 3.70
C TYR A 83 -8.28 -17.13 2.83
N ARG A 84 -7.85 -16.12 2.09
CA ARG A 84 -6.59 -16.06 1.34
C ARG A 84 -5.83 -14.80 1.73
N LEU A 85 -4.52 -14.78 1.50
CA LEU A 85 -3.69 -13.61 1.81
C LEU A 85 -4.24 -12.31 1.20
N ILE A 86 -4.79 -12.36 -0.02
CA ILE A 86 -5.36 -11.19 -0.69
C ILE A 86 -6.57 -10.58 0.04
N ASP A 87 -7.29 -11.37 0.84
CA ASP A 87 -8.49 -10.89 1.52
C ASP A 87 -8.15 -9.82 2.56
N ILE A 88 -6.94 -9.84 3.11
CA ILE A 88 -6.48 -8.87 4.10
C ILE A 88 -6.40 -7.45 3.53
N PRO A 89 -5.56 -7.16 2.50
CA PRO A 89 -5.47 -5.82 1.93
C PRO A 89 -6.78 -5.39 1.24
N VAL A 90 -7.50 -6.29 0.56
CA VAL A 90 -8.78 -5.95 -0.09
C VAL A 90 -9.82 -5.57 0.96
N SER A 91 -9.94 -6.32 2.06
CA SER A 91 -10.88 -5.99 3.13
C SER A 91 -10.49 -4.71 3.86
N ASN A 92 -9.19 -4.43 4.05
CA ASN A 92 -8.75 -3.15 4.62
C ASN A 92 -9.13 -1.98 3.70
N CYS A 93 -8.96 -2.10 2.38
CA CYS A 93 -9.42 -1.07 1.42
C CYS A 93 -10.93 -0.84 1.51
N LEU A 94 -11.73 -1.90 1.42
CA LEU A 94 -13.19 -1.78 1.44
C LEU A 94 -13.71 -1.20 2.77
N ASN A 95 -13.13 -1.61 3.91
CA ASN A 95 -13.48 -1.05 5.22
C ASN A 95 -12.98 0.39 5.41
N SER A 96 -12.09 0.88 4.55
CA SER A 96 -11.59 2.27 4.52
C SER A 96 -12.21 3.08 3.37
N ASN A 97 -13.38 2.65 2.87
CA ASN A 97 -14.11 3.27 1.76
C ASN A 97 -13.31 3.38 0.43
N ILE A 98 -12.30 2.54 0.22
CA ILE A 98 -11.54 2.46 -1.05
C ILE A 98 -12.12 1.33 -1.88
N SER A 99 -12.84 1.69 -2.94
CA SER A 99 -13.58 0.75 -3.79
C SER A 99 -12.91 0.44 -5.13
N LYS A 100 -11.93 1.24 -5.57
CA LYS A 100 -11.17 1.03 -6.81
C LYS A 100 -9.84 0.35 -6.47
N ILE A 101 -9.69 -0.92 -6.85
CA ILE A 101 -8.57 -1.75 -6.41
C ILE A 101 -8.01 -2.56 -7.57
N TYR A 102 -6.73 -2.37 -7.87
CA TYR A 102 -5.95 -3.27 -8.72
C TYR A 102 -5.08 -4.20 -7.89
N VAL A 103 -4.96 -5.45 -8.33
CA VAL A 103 -4.09 -6.47 -7.74
C VAL A 103 -3.08 -6.92 -8.78
N LEU A 104 -1.83 -6.51 -8.60
CA LEU A 104 -0.74 -6.85 -9.51
C LEU A 104 -0.16 -8.21 -9.16
N THR A 105 -0.05 -9.12 -10.13
CA THR A 105 0.53 -10.45 -9.90
C THR A 105 1.34 -10.93 -11.11
N GLN A 106 2.41 -11.67 -10.87
CA GLN A 106 3.26 -12.17 -11.97
C GLN A 106 2.87 -13.56 -12.47
N PHE A 107 2.29 -14.41 -11.63
CA PHE A 107 2.18 -15.85 -11.90
C PHE A 107 0.86 -16.43 -11.38
N ASN A 108 0.36 -17.47 -12.07
CA ASN A 108 -0.72 -18.34 -11.59
C ASN A 108 -1.99 -17.59 -11.10
N SER A 109 -2.43 -16.59 -11.87
CA SER A 109 -3.54 -15.69 -11.53
C SER A 109 -4.93 -16.35 -11.60
N ALA A 110 -5.12 -17.45 -12.33
CA ALA A 110 -6.45 -18.04 -12.53
C ALA A 110 -7.23 -18.33 -11.23
N SER A 111 -6.55 -18.88 -10.21
CA SER A 111 -7.16 -19.13 -8.91
C SER A 111 -7.48 -17.83 -8.15
N LEU A 112 -6.64 -16.81 -8.32
CA LEU A 112 -6.82 -15.49 -7.72
C LEU A 112 -8.00 -14.76 -8.37
N ASN A 113 -8.04 -14.70 -9.70
CA ASN A 113 -9.13 -14.09 -10.48
C ASN A 113 -10.48 -14.71 -10.07
N ARG A 114 -10.58 -16.05 -10.09
CA ARG A 114 -11.81 -16.75 -9.69
C ARG A 114 -12.26 -16.39 -8.28
N HIS A 115 -11.32 -16.25 -7.34
CA HIS A 115 -11.63 -15.89 -5.96
C HIS A 115 -12.17 -14.47 -5.87
N LEU A 116 -11.48 -13.50 -6.47
CA LEU A 116 -11.89 -12.10 -6.43
C LEU A 116 -13.21 -11.85 -7.16
N SER A 117 -13.42 -12.48 -8.32
CA SER A 117 -14.70 -12.41 -9.03
C SER A 117 -15.87 -12.96 -8.20
N ARG A 118 -15.65 -14.02 -7.40
CA ARG A 118 -16.72 -14.61 -6.57
C ARG A 118 -16.95 -13.85 -5.27
N ALA A 119 -15.88 -13.38 -4.63
CA ALA A 119 -15.95 -12.76 -3.32
C ALA A 119 -16.37 -11.28 -3.38
N TYR A 120 -15.96 -10.57 -4.45
CA TYR A 120 -16.02 -9.12 -4.46
C TYR A 120 -16.77 -8.55 -5.68
N ALA A 121 -16.72 -9.18 -6.85
CA ALA A 121 -17.33 -8.58 -8.06
C ALA A 121 -18.86 -8.45 -7.99
N SER A 122 -19.56 -9.35 -7.30
CA SER A 122 -21.03 -9.25 -7.13
C SER A 122 -21.45 -8.17 -6.13
N ASN A 123 -20.57 -7.79 -5.20
CA ASN A 123 -20.89 -6.87 -4.10
C ASN A 123 -20.53 -5.40 -4.40
N MET A 124 -19.74 -5.15 -5.45
CA MET A 124 -19.40 -3.80 -5.90
C MET A 124 -20.33 -3.25 -6.99
N GLY A 125 -21.26 -4.06 -7.51
CA GLY A 125 -22.19 -3.72 -8.61
C GLY A 125 -23.55 -3.15 -8.19
N GLY A 126 -23.66 -2.45 -7.05
CA GLY A 126 -24.85 -1.69 -6.69
C GLY A 126 -25.01 -0.41 -7.53
N TYR A 127 -26.22 0.15 -7.58
CA TYR A 127 -26.74 1.26 -8.44
C TYR A 127 -25.83 2.48 -8.80
N LYS A 128 -24.63 2.63 -8.24
CA LYS A 128 -23.66 3.70 -8.53
C LYS A 128 -22.35 3.27 -9.22
N ASN A 129 -22.12 1.98 -9.47
CA ASN A 129 -21.13 1.44 -10.45
C ASN A 129 -19.72 2.11 -10.52
N GLU A 130 -19.09 2.45 -9.39
CA GLU A 130 -17.76 3.12 -9.38
C GLU A 130 -16.62 2.30 -8.75
N GLY A 131 -16.90 1.12 -8.19
CA GLY A 131 -15.91 0.26 -7.54
C GLY A 131 -15.56 -1.00 -8.34
N PHE A 132 -14.32 -1.47 -8.24
CA PHE A 132 -13.86 -2.72 -8.83
C PHE A 132 -12.69 -3.31 -8.04
N VAL A 133 -12.52 -4.64 -8.15
CA VAL A 133 -11.31 -5.35 -7.74
C VAL A 133 -10.85 -6.18 -8.92
N GLU A 134 -9.81 -5.73 -9.60
CA GLU A 134 -9.32 -6.34 -10.84
C GLU A 134 -7.87 -6.81 -10.70
N VAL A 135 -7.53 -7.92 -11.35
CA VAL A 135 -6.19 -8.49 -11.33
C VAL A 135 -5.44 -8.09 -12.60
N LEU A 136 -4.32 -7.39 -12.40
CA LEU A 136 -3.36 -7.08 -13.45
C LEU A 136 -2.24 -8.11 -13.41
N ALA A 137 -2.38 -9.12 -14.26
CA ALA A 137 -1.38 -10.17 -14.39
C ALA A 137 -0.29 -9.74 -15.38
N ALA A 138 0.98 -9.83 -14.99
CA ALA A 138 2.11 -9.63 -15.89
C ALA A 138 1.92 -10.50 -17.14
N GLN A 139 1.86 -9.86 -18.32
CA GLN A 139 1.85 -10.57 -19.59
C GLN A 139 3.23 -10.46 -20.23
N GLN A 140 3.72 -11.55 -20.80
CA GLN A 140 4.85 -11.47 -21.72
C GLN A 140 4.34 -10.84 -23.02
N SER A 141 4.93 -9.71 -23.39
CA SER A 141 4.70 -9.07 -24.69
C SER A 141 5.91 -9.34 -25.60
N PRO A 142 5.75 -9.40 -26.94
CA PRO A 142 6.88 -9.45 -27.86
C PRO A 142 7.94 -8.36 -27.61
N GLU A 143 7.51 -7.20 -27.10
CA GLU A 143 8.36 -6.05 -26.82
C GLU A 143 9.00 -6.08 -25.42
N ASN A 144 8.44 -6.85 -24.49
CA ASN A 144 8.98 -7.03 -23.15
C ASN A 144 8.92 -8.51 -22.73
N PRO A 145 9.94 -9.31 -23.05
CA PRO A 145 9.99 -10.73 -22.71
C PRO A 145 10.19 -10.98 -21.21
N ASN A 146 10.50 -9.93 -20.43
CA ASN A 146 10.83 -10.05 -19.01
C ASN A 146 9.58 -9.80 -18.13
N TRP A 147 9.38 -10.69 -17.15
CA TRP A 147 8.46 -10.45 -16.01
C TRP A 147 8.87 -9.20 -15.21
N PHE A 148 7.99 -8.67 -14.34
CA PHE A 148 8.34 -7.45 -13.59
C PHE A 148 9.69 -7.61 -12.86
N GLN A 149 10.56 -6.63 -13.04
CA GLN A 149 11.92 -6.61 -12.48
C GLN A 149 11.93 -6.23 -10.98
N GLY A 150 10.77 -5.83 -10.46
CA GLY A 150 10.58 -5.44 -9.06
C GLY A 150 9.17 -4.92 -8.81
N THR A 151 8.92 -4.43 -7.61
CA THR A 151 7.62 -3.83 -7.22
C THR A 151 7.36 -2.52 -7.97
N ALA A 152 8.35 -1.64 -8.04
CA ALA A 152 8.23 -0.38 -8.77
C ALA A 152 8.05 -0.61 -10.27
N ASP A 153 8.75 -1.58 -10.85
CA ASP A 153 8.59 -1.94 -12.25
C ASP A 153 7.18 -2.47 -12.56
N ALA A 154 6.59 -3.24 -11.64
CA ALA A 154 5.21 -3.70 -11.77
C ALA A 154 4.21 -2.54 -11.86
N VAL A 155 4.37 -1.52 -11.01
CA VAL A 155 3.51 -0.32 -11.05
C VAL A 155 3.76 0.47 -12.34
N ARG A 156 5.03 0.68 -12.71
CA ARG A 156 5.44 1.42 -13.91
C ARG A 156 4.83 0.84 -15.19
N GLN A 157 4.80 -0.49 -15.34
CA GLN A 157 4.26 -1.13 -16.54
C GLN A 157 2.75 -0.89 -16.75
N TYR A 158 2.01 -0.63 -15.66
CA TYR A 158 0.58 -0.32 -15.72
C TYR A 158 0.27 1.14 -15.41
N LEU A 159 1.28 2.02 -15.35
CA LEU A 159 1.07 3.42 -15.00
C LEU A 159 0.08 4.10 -15.96
N TRP A 160 0.16 3.79 -17.25
CA TRP A 160 -0.77 4.28 -18.28
C TRP A 160 -2.24 3.97 -17.94
N LEU A 161 -2.52 2.80 -17.37
CA LEU A 161 -3.87 2.39 -16.97
C LEU A 161 -4.30 3.09 -15.68
N PHE A 162 -3.37 3.32 -14.75
CA PHE A 162 -3.67 4.03 -13.51
C PHE A 162 -3.95 5.51 -13.75
N GLU A 163 -3.28 6.14 -14.71
CA GLU A 163 -3.44 7.55 -15.10
C GLU A 163 -4.81 7.84 -15.76
N GLU A 164 -5.51 6.82 -16.28
CA GLU A 164 -6.88 6.95 -16.77
C GLU A 164 -7.90 7.22 -15.64
N HIS A 165 -7.54 6.92 -14.39
CA HIS A 165 -8.40 7.18 -13.23
C HIS A 165 -8.21 8.61 -12.74
N ASN A 166 -9.31 9.38 -12.65
CA ASN A 166 -9.30 10.70 -12.03
C ASN A 166 -9.30 10.59 -10.50
N VAL A 167 -8.13 10.28 -9.94
CA VAL A 167 -7.88 10.12 -8.50
C VAL A 167 -6.80 11.11 -8.03
N LEU A 168 -6.80 11.41 -6.73
CA LEU A 168 -5.81 12.29 -6.10
C LEU A 168 -4.60 11.49 -5.59
N GLU A 169 -4.82 10.24 -5.14
CA GLU A 169 -3.77 9.43 -4.54
C GLU A 169 -3.77 7.96 -5.04
N PHE A 170 -2.57 7.40 -5.16
CA PHE A 170 -2.36 5.96 -5.24
C PHE A 170 -1.99 5.40 -3.87
N LEU A 171 -2.79 4.45 -3.36
CA LEU A 171 -2.47 3.68 -2.16
C LEU A 171 -1.79 2.37 -2.54
N VAL A 172 -0.47 2.28 -2.35
CA VAL A 172 0.34 1.12 -2.69
C VAL A 172 0.47 0.19 -1.49
N LEU A 173 0.02 -1.05 -1.64
CA LEU A 173 -0.07 -2.04 -0.56
C LEU A 173 0.71 -3.31 -0.88
N ALA A 174 1.39 -3.89 0.12
CA ALA A 174 1.89 -5.26 0.02
C ALA A 174 0.76 -6.29 0.18
N GLY A 175 0.72 -7.30 -0.70
CA GLY A 175 -0.33 -8.32 -0.74
C GLY A 175 -0.14 -9.53 0.17
N ASP A 176 0.87 -9.54 1.05
CA ASP A 176 1.30 -10.71 1.82
C ASP A 176 1.49 -10.45 3.32
N HIS A 177 1.11 -9.28 3.81
CA HIS A 177 1.18 -8.94 5.23
C HIS A 177 -0.16 -9.17 5.92
N LEU A 178 -0.10 -9.76 7.12
CA LEU A 178 -1.27 -9.94 7.99
C LEU A 178 -1.40 -8.74 8.94
N TYR A 179 -2.38 -7.87 8.70
CA TYR A 179 -2.66 -6.71 9.55
C TYR A 179 -4.07 -6.18 9.30
N ARG A 180 -4.56 -5.34 10.21
CA ARG A 180 -5.75 -4.52 10.01
C ARG A 180 -5.36 -3.06 10.14
N MET A 181 -5.80 -2.23 9.19
CA MET A 181 -5.56 -0.80 9.22
C MET A 181 -6.73 -0.07 8.57
N ASP A 182 -7.09 1.06 9.16
CA ASP A 182 -7.97 2.05 8.54
C ASP A 182 -7.10 3.02 7.74
N TYR A 183 -7.23 2.97 6.41
CA TYR A 183 -6.45 3.79 5.50
C TYR A 183 -6.96 5.22 5.40
N GLU A 184 -8.20 5.53 5.81
CA GLU A 184 -8.71 6.91 5.74
C GLU A 184 -7.88 7.84 6.61
N ARG A 185 -7.50 7.40 7.82
CA ARG A 185 -6.59 8.13 8.71
C ARG A 185 -5.20 8.33 8.12
N PHE A 186 -4.71 7.36 7.37
CA PHE A 186 -3.41 7.44 6.71
C PHE A 186 -3.42 8.42 5.54
N ILE A 187 -4.47 8.40 4.73
CA ILE A 187 -4.68 9.33 3.62
C ILE A 187 -4.94 10.74 4.15
N GLN A 188 -5.67 10.87 5.26
CA GLN A 188 -5.90 12.16 5.91
C GLN A 188 -4.56 12.80 6.33
N ALA A 189 -3.69 12.05 7.00
CA ALA A 189 -2.36 12.55 7.36
C ALA A 189 -1.52 12.94 6.13
N HIS A 190 -1.60 12.15 5.05
CA HIS A 190 -0.96 12.47 3.77
C HIS A 190 -1.42 13.82 3.20
N ARG A 191 -2.74 14.09 3.22
CA ARG A 191 -3.32 15.36 2.75
C ARG A 191 -3.00 16.54 3.67
N GLU A 192 -3.13 16.36 4.99
CA GLU A 192 -2.87 17.41 5.99
C GLU A 192 -1.40 17.88 5.98
N THR A 193 -0.49 16.97 5.67
CA THR A 193 0.95 17.28 5.54
C THR A 193 1.35 17.77 4.15
N ASP A 194 0.41 17.78 3.18
CA ASP A 194 0.68 18.06 1.76
C ASP A 194 1.89 17.29 1.22
N ALA A 195 2.00 16.02 1.63
CA ALA A 195 3.14 15.19 1.28
C ALA A 195 3.04 14.68 -0.16
N ASP A 196 4.18 14.61 -0.86
CA ASP A 196 4.23 13.88 -2.15
C ASP A 196 4.12 12.37 -1.92
N ILE A 197 4.78 11.87 -0.88
CA ILE A 197 4.80 10.46 -0.49
C ILE A 197 4.69 10.36 1.03
N THR A 198 3.75 9.53 1.50
CA THR A 198 3.66 9.13 2.91
C THR A 198 3.91 7.64 3.03
N VAL A 199 4.68 7.22 4.04
CA VAL A 199 5.05 5.83 4.27
C VAL A 199 4.61 5.40 5.66
N ALA A 200 3.90 4.27 5.77
CA ALA A 200 3.58 3.70 7.07
C ALA A 200 4.84 3.05 7.69
N ALA A 201 5.24 3.54 8.85
CA ALA A 201 6.38 3.05 9.62
C ALA A 201 5.93 2.21 10.82
N LEU A 202 6.74 1.20 11.18
CA LEU A 202 6.53 0.39 12.38
C LEU A 202 7.82 0.35 13.20
N PRO A 203 7.77 0.67 14.51
CA PRO A 203 8.88 0.47 15.42
C PRO A 203 9.33 -0.99 15.46
N MET A 204 10.63 -1.22 15.49
CA MET A 204 11.20 -2.56 15.44
C MET A 204 12.53 -2.63 16.18
N ASP A 205 12.80 -3.78 16.78
CA ASP A 205 14.05 -4.09 17.44
C ASP A 205 15.17 -4.42 16.44
N GLU A 206 16.41 -4.21 16.87
CA GLU A 206 17.61 -4.38 16.04
C GLU A 206 17.73 -5.76 15.40
N LYS A 207 17.28 -6.85 16.07
CA LYS A 207 17.42 -8.21 15.54
C LYS A 207 16.65 -8.40 14.23
N ARG A 208 15.51 -7.73 14.08
CA ARG A 208 14.67 -7.80 12.88
C ARG A 208 14.99 -6.71 11.86
N ALA A 209 15.69 -5.64 12.27
CA ALA A 209 15.93 -4.44 11.48
C ALA A 209 16.56 -4.68 10.10
N THR A 210 17.53 -5.61 10.02
CA THR A 210 18.26 -5.91 8.77
C THR A 210 17.38 -6.51 7.65
N ALA A 211 16.18 -7.00 7.98
CA ALA A 211 15.27 -7.59 7.00
C ALA A 211 14.36 -6.56 6.30
N PHE A 212 14.37 -5.30 6.73
CA PHE A 212 13.46 -4.25 6.26
C PHE A 212 14.20 -2.96 5.88
N GLY A 213 13.52 -2.09 5.15
CA GLY A 213 13.94 -0.70 5.00
C GLY A 213 13.80 0.08 6.31
N LEU A 214 14.87 0.73 6.74
CA LEU A 214 14.89 1.62 7.90
C LEU A 214 14.80 3.07 7.42
N MET A 215 14.22 3.93 8.25
CA MET A 215 14.09 5.34 7.96
C MET A 215 14.43 6.17 9.19
N LYS A 216 14.96 7.36 8.96
CA LYS A 216 15.04 8.43 9.97
C LYS A 216 14.03 9.49 9.65
N ILE A 217 13.49 10.08 10.70
CA ILE A 217 12.57 11.20 10.63
C ILE A 217 13.15 12.39 11.40
N ASP A 218 12.75 13.60 11.02
CA ASP A 218 12.92 14.81 11.83
C ASP A 218 11.79 14.95 12.88
N GLU A 219 11.75 16.08 13.59
CA GLU A 219 10.78 16.35 14.66
C GLU A 219 9.34 16.47 14.12
N GLU A 220 9.19 16.84 12.85
CA GLU A 220 7.93 16.96 12.13
C GLU A 220 7.44 15.61 11.55
N GLY A 221 8.25 14.56 11.65
CA GLY A 221 7.93 13.23 11.12
C GLY A 221 8.25 13.04 9.64
N ARG A 222 8.97 13.97 9.01
CA ARG A 222 9.39 13.87 7.61
C ARG A 222 10.59 12.95 7.50
N ILE A 223 10.56 12.07 6.48
CA ILE A 223 11.66 11.14 6.22
C ILE A 223 12.86 11.92 5.65
N ILE A 224 13.98 11.90 6.37
CA ILE A 224 15.24 12.55 5.98
C ILE A 224 16.30 11.57 5.46
N GLU A 225 16.20 10.29 5.84
CA GLU A 225 17.13 9.25 5.42
C GLU A 225 16.40 7.91 5.31
N PHE A 226 16.72 7.13 4.28
CA PHE A 226 16.18 5.79 4.09
C PHE A 226 17.29 4.82 3.68
N ALA A 227 17.29 3.62 4.27
CA ALA A 227 18.24 2.56 3.93
C ALA A 227 17.53 1.21 3.83
N GLU A 228 17.60 0.56 2.66
CA GLU A 228 16.96 -0.73 2.43
C GLU A 228 17.84 -1.88 2.93
N LYS A 229 17.34 -2.67 3.91
CA LYS A 229 18.03 -3.84 4.49
C LYS A 229 19.48 -3.55 4.92
N PRO A 230 19.73 -2.50 5.73
CA PRO A 230 21.08 -2.07 6.06
C PRO A 230 21.79 -3.11 6.94
N LYS A 231 23.11 -3.16 6.84
CA LYS A 231 23.98 -4.07 7.60
C LYS A 231 25.19 -3.30 8.15
N GLY A 232 25.85 -3.87 9.17
CA GLY A 232 27.09 -3.34 9.72
C GLY A 232 26.95 -1.90 10.21
N GLU A 233 27.86 -1.02 9.79
CA GLU A 233 27.87 0.39 10.21
C GLU A 233 26.63 1.16 9.75
N GLN A 234 26.07 0.83 8.57
CA GLN A 234 24.84 1.46 8.10
C GLN A 234 23.64 1.13 9.00
N LEU A 235 23.59 -0.08 9.57
CA LEU A 235 22.53 -0.45 10.53
C LEU A 235 22.64 0.39 11.81
N LYS A 236 23.86 0.57 12.33
CA LYS A 236 24.11 1.39 13.52
C LYS A 236 23.76 2.85 13.26
N ALA A 237 24.12 3.38 12.09
CA ALA A 237 23.83 4.73 11.67
C ALA A 237 22.32 5.01 11.58
N MET A 238 21.50 4.00 11.28
CA MET A 238 20.04 4.10 11.14
C MET A 238 19.25 3.90 12.45
N ARG A 239 19.91 3.83 13.60
CA ARG A 239 19.23 3.73 14.90
C ARG A 239 18.51 5.05 15.23
N VAL A 240 17.27 4.93 15.68
CA VAL A 240 16.42 6.05 16.13
C VAL A 240 15.75 5.68 17.46
N ASP A 241 15.49 6.67 18.31
CA ASP A 241 14.65 6.44 19.49
C ASP A 241 13.19 6.27 19.04
N THR A 242 12.60 5.12 19.37
CA THR A 242 11.24 4.77 18.96
C THR A 242 10.22 4.87 20.09
N ASN A 243 10.64 5.34 21.28
CA ASN A 243 9.74 5.47 22.44
C ASN A 243 8.58 6.42 22.17
N TYR A 244 8.78 7.42 21.31
CA TYR A 244 7.75 8.38 20.88
C TYR A 244 6.57 7.73 20.13
N PHE A 245 6.73 6.53 19.57
CA PHE A 245 5.69 5.83 18.80
C PHE A 245 4.87 4.81 19.60
N ARG A 246 5.14 4.64 20.90
CA ARG A 246 4.49 3.62 21.75
C ARG A 246 3.24 4.10 22.51
N SER A 247 2.70 5.28 22.17
CA SER A 247 1.53 5.88 22.81
C SER A 247 0.19 5.37 22.29
#